data_AF-A0A447UK87-F1
#
_entry.id   AF-A0A447UK87-F1
#
_cell.length_a   1.000
_cell.length_b   1.000
_cell.length_c   1.000
_cell.angle_alpha   90.00
_cell.angle_beta   90.00
_cell.angle_gamma   90.00
#
_symmetry.space_group_name_H-M   'P 1'
#
loop_
_entity.id
_entity.type
_entity.pdbx_description
1 polymer ?
#
loop_
_entity_poly.entity_id
_entity_poly.type
_entity_poly.pdbx_seq_one_letter_code
_entity_poly.pdbx_strand_id
1 'polypeptide(L)'
;MYDVSGASPVNVTNQLLMKHLNALEKEMIVYKAPQEKHVITIFTDITCGYCHKLHEEMKDYNALGITVRYLAFPRQGWKARPSRI
;
A
#
# COMPACT_ATOMS: atom_id res chain seq x y z
N MET A 1 -8.57 -17.92 4.81
CA MET A 1 -8.92 -19.17 4.08
C MET A 1 -8.01 -19.25 2.86
N TYR A 2 -7.50 -20.44 2.55
CA TYR A 2 -6.63 -20.67 1.40
C TYR A 2 -7.26 -21.73 0.51
N ASP A 3 -7.30 -21.47 -0.80
CA ASP A 3 -7.58 -22.47 -1.82
C ASP A 3 -6.25 -23.12 -2.23
N VAL A 4 -6.14 -24.43 -2.06
CA VAL A 4 -4.93 -25.23 -2.34
C VAL A 4 -5.16 -26.23 -3.47
N SER A 5 -6.26 -26.08 -4.23
CA SER A 5 -6.61 -27.00 -5.32
C SER A 5 -5.77 -26.80 -6.60
N GLY A 6 -5.15 -25.63 -6.77
CA GLY A 6 -4.36 -25.27 -7.96
C GLY A 6 -2.86 -25.51 -7.81
N ALA A 7 -2.09 -25.05 -8.81
CA ALA A 7 -0.62 -25.16 -8.85
C ALA A 7 0.10 -24.39 -7.72
N SER A 8 -0.57 -23.43 -7.08
CA SER A 8 -0.06 -22.67 -5.94
C SER A 8 -1.20 -22.26 -5.00
N PRO A 9 -0.99 -22.23 -3.68
CA PRO A 9 -1.99 -21.79 -2.72
C PRO A 9 -2.43 -20.33 -2.96
N VAL A 10 -3.74 -20.08 -2.94
CA VAL A 10 -4.32 -18.76 -3.13
C VAL A 10 -5.06 -18.33 -1.87
N ASN A 11 -4.76 -17.12 -1.36
CA ASN A 11 -5.47 -16.56 -0.22
C ASN A 11 -6.80 -15.92 -0.67
N VAL A 12 -7.87 -16.70 -0.60
CA VAL A 12 -9.23 -16.27 -0.99
C VAL A 12 -9.81 -15.20 -0.07
N THR A 13 -9.38 -15.14 1.20
CA THR A 13 -9.78 -14.04 2.10
C THR A 13 -9.24 -12.71 1.58
N ASN A 14 -7.98 -12.65 1.14
CA ASN A 14 -7.42 -11.44 0.56
C ASN A 14 -8.12 -11.05 -0.74
N GLN A 15 -8.49 -12.01 -1.59
CA GLN A 15 -9.25 -11.72 -2.81
C GLN A 15 -10.60 -11.07 -2.52
N LEU A 16 -11.30 -11.51 -1.47
CA LEU A 16 -12.54 -10.86 -1.03
C LEU A 16 -12.27 -9.46 -0.48
N LEU A 17 -11.22 -9.28 0.32
CA LEU A 17 -10.84 -7.99 0.89
C LEU A 17 -10.42 -6.95 -0.16
N MET A 18 -9.97 -7.38 -1.36
CA MET A 18 -9.68 -6.46 -2.46
C MET A 18 -10.90 -5.61 -2.85
N LYS A 19 -12.14 -6.11 -2.69
CA LYS A 19 -13.34 -5.32 -2.94
C LYS A 19 -13.44 -4.11 -2.00
N HIS A 20 -13.11 -4.31 -0.73
CA HIS A 20 -13.09 -3.23 0.26
C HIS A 20 -11.94 -2.26 0.00
N LEU A 21 -10.77 -2.76 -0.37
CA LEU A 21 -9.63 -1.92 -0.71
C LEU A 21 -9.91 -1.03 -1.93
N ASN A 22 -10.54 -1.58 -2.96
CA ASN A 22 -10.90 -0.82 -4.16
C ASN A 22 -11.98 0.24 -3.89
N ALA A 23 -12.85 0.03 -2.90
CA ALA A 23 -13.82 1.05 -2.49
C ALA A 23 -13.17 2.29 -1.87
N LEU A 24 -11.95 2.16 -1.33
CA LEU A 24 -11.18 3.25 -0.72
C LEU A 24 -10.31 4.02 -1.72
N GLU A 25 -10.37 3.75 -3.03
CA GLU A 25 -9.49 4.37 -4.03
C GLU A 25 -9.49 5.89 -4.01
N LYS A 26 -10.64 6.52 -3.70
CA LYS A 26 -10.78 7.97 -3.62
C LYS A 26 -10.08 8.59 -2.41
N GLU A 27 -9.76 7.79 -1.41
CA GLU A 27 -9.08 8.19 -0.18
C GLU A 27 -7.56 7.95 -0.25
N MET A 28 -7.07 7.36 -1.33
CA MET A 28 -5.65 7.05 -1.50
C MET A 28 -4.85 8.26 -1.96
N ILE A 29 -3.64 8.41 -1.42
CA ILE A 29 -2.63 9.34 -1.97
C ILE A 29 -1.87 8.60 -3.07
N VAL A 30 -1.95 9.08 -4.31
CA VAL A 30 -1.44 8.36 -5.49
C VAL A 30 -0.21 9.07 -6.07
N TYR A 31 0.90 8.35 -6.12
CA TYR A 31 2.14 8.72 -6.81
C TYR A 31 2.23 7.90 -8.09
N LYS A 32 1.74 8.49 -9.19
CA LYS A 32 1.59 7.80 -10.47
C LYS A 32 2.91 7.74 -11.23
N ALA A 33 3.28 6.55 -11.69
CA ALA A 33 4.39 6.37 -12.60
C ALA A 33 4.07 6.93 -14.00
N PRO A 34 5.01 7.61 -14.69
CA PRO A 34 4.79 8.10 -16.05
C PRO A 34 4.48 6.99 -17.06
N GLN A 35 5.14 5.84 -16.92
CA GLN A 35 4.90 4.62 -17.70
C GLN A 35 4.53 3.49 -16.74
N GLU A 36 3.26 3.42 -16.37
CA GLU A 36 2.76 2.46 -15.39
C GLU A 36 2.87 1.01 -15.89
N LYS A 37 3.64 0.20 -15.16
CA LYS A 37 3.79 -1.26 -15.33
C LYS A 37 3.15 -2.03 -14.18
N HIS A 38 3.21 -1.46 -12.97
CA HIS A 38 2.69 -2.07 -11.75
C HIS A 38 1.98 -1.02 -10.90
N VAL A 39 0.97 -1.47 -10.16
CA VAL A 39 0.27 -0.66 -9.15
C VAL A 39 0.34 -1.40 -7.82
N ILE A 40 0.89 -0.75 -6.81
CA ILE A 40 0.94 -1.28 -5.45
C ILE A 40 0.21 -0.34 -4.50
N THR A 41 -0.56 -0.91 -3.57
CA THR A 41 -1.15 -0.16 -2.46
C THR A 41 -0.33 -0.43 -1.20
N ILE A 42 0.20 0.63 -0.60
CA ILE A 42 1.06 0.59 0.58
C ILE A 42 0.30 1.17 1.77
N PHE A 43 0.19 0.37 2.83
CA PHE A 43 -0.23 0.85 4.15
C PHE A 43 0.98 1.51 4.83
N THR A 44 0.90 2.82 5.07
CA THR A 44 2.05 3.63 5.52
C THR A 44 1.78 4.33 6.85
N ASP A 45 2.85 4.55 7.61
CA ASP A 45 2.87 5.27 8.88
C ASP A 45 3.96 6.34 8.80
N ILE A 46 3.58 7.60 9.00
CA ILE A 46 4.48 8.76 8.94
C ILE A 46 5.54 8.78 10.06
N THR A 47 5.48 7.87 11.02
CA THR A 47 6.47 7.70 12.08
C THR A 47 7.41 6.51 11.86
N CYS A 48 7.25 5.80 10.74
CA CYS A 48 8.01 4.59 10.44
C CYS A 48 9.25 4.91 9.61
N GLY A 49 10.45 4.60 10.14
CA GLY A 49 11.72 4.79 9.43
C GLY A 49 11.76 4.20 8.02
N TYR A 50 11.25 2.97 7.84
CA TYR A 50 11.18 2.36 6.51
C TYR A 50 10.15 3.00 5.59
N CYS A 51 9.06 3.56 6.13
CA CYS A 51 8.09 4.31 5.33
C CYS A 51 8.70 5.63 4.84
N HIS A 52 9.53 6.30 5.66
CA HIS A 52 10.31 7.46 5.22
C HIS A 52 11.26 7.09 4.08
N LYS A 53 12.07 6.04 4.27
CA LYS A 53 13.00 5.59 3.24
C LYS A 53 12.29 5.25 1.92
N LEU A 54 11.19 4.51 1.98
CA LEU A 54 10.41 4.17 0.79
C LEU A 54 9.89 5.43 0.08
N HIS A 55 9.48 6.44 0.85
CA HIS A 55 8.99 7.69 0.30
C HIS A 55 10.11 8.55 -0.32
N GLU A 56 11.32 8.54 0.25
CA GLU A 56 12.51 9.19 -0.31
C GLU A 56 12.87 8.62 -1.69
N GLU A 57 12.70 7.30 -1.87
CA GLU A 57 12.97 6.57 -3.12
C GLU A 57 11.76 6.59 -4.11
N MET A 58 10.72 7.40 -3.85
CA MET A 58 9.48 7.40 -4.66
C MET A 58 9.73 7.65 -6.16
N LYS A 59 10.67 8.55 -6.47
CA LYS A 59 11.01 8.87 -7.86
C LYS A 59 11.60 7.65 -8.58
N ASP A 60 12.41 6.86 -7.89
CA ASP A 60 13.06 5.68 -8.47
C ASP A 60 12.02 4.57 -8.75
N TYR A 61 11.09 4.36 -7.82
CA TYR A 61 9.95 3.45 -8.06
C TYR A 61 9.10 3.88 -9.27
N ASN A 62 8.75 5.17 -9.35
CA ASN A 62 7.97 5.68 -10.47
C ASN A 62 8.74 5.60 -11.79
N ALA A 63 10.06 5.81 -11.81
CA ALA A 63 10.90 5.66 -12.99
C ALA A 63 10.96 4.20 -13.48
N LEU A 64 10.90 3.23 -12.57
CA LEU A 64 10.78 1.80 -12.89
C LEU A 64 9.37 1.39 -13.35
N GLY A 65 8.40 2.30 -13.32
CA GLY A 65 7.03 2.06 -13.76
C GLY A 65 6.09 1.58 -12.64
N ILE A 66 6.45 1.79 -11.37
CA ILE A 66 5.65 1.36 -10.23
C ILE A 66 4.84 2.56 -9.70
N THR A 67 3.53 2.51 -9.84
CA THR A 67 2.59 3.45 -9.22
C THR A 67 2.34 3.04 -7.77
N VAL A 68 2.52 3.98 -6.85
CA VAL A 68 2.32 3.76 -5.41
C VAL A 68 1.05 4.46 -4.95
N ARG A 69 0.17 3.73 -4.26
CA ARG A 69 -1.05 4.26 -3.61
C ARG A 69 -0.94 4.10 -2.10
N TYR A 70 -0.94 5.19 -1.34
CA TYR A 70 -0.89 5.11 0.12
C TYR A 70 -2.27 5.06 0.76
N LEU A 71 -2.38 4.25 1.81
CA LEU A 71 -3.42 4.32 2.84
C LEU A 71 -2.77 4.44 4.22
N ALA A 72 -3.38 5.23 5.11
CA ALA A 72 -2.86 5.42 6.46
C ALA A 72 -2.99 4.14 7.30
N PHE A 73 -1.91 3.77 7.99
CA PHE A 73 -1.88 2.65 8.91
C PHE A 73 -1.01 2.98 10.14
N PRO A 74 -1.55 3.71 11.13
CA PRO A 74 -0.79 4.06 12.33
C PRO A 74 -0.49 2.80 13.15
N ARG A 75 0.79 2.41 13.24
CA ARG A 75 1.21 1.17 13.94
C ARG A 75 0.91 1.21 15.44
N GLN A 76 0.83 2.42 16.00
CA GLN A 76 0.47 2.67 17.40
C GLN A 76 -1.05 2.69 17.64
N GLY A 77 -1.85 2.41 16.60
CA GLY A 77 -3.31 2.41 16.65
C GLY A 77 -3.94 3.80 16.50
N TRP A 78 -5.27 3.84 16.41
CA TRP A 78 -6.04 5.07 16.17
C TRP A 78 -5.89 6.13 17.27
N LYS A 79 -5.64 5.71 18.52
CA LYS A 79 -5.44 6.61 19.67
C LYS A 79 -4.01 7.12 19.82
N ALA A 80 -3.12 6.76 18.90
CA ALA A 80 -1.76 7.26 18.92
C ALA A 80 -1.78 8.80 18.89
N ARG A 81 -1.09 9.43 19.83
CA ARG A 81 -0.91 10.88 19.80
C ARG A 81 -0.20 11.21 18.48
N PRO A 82 -0.66 12.22 17.72
CA PRO A 82 0.08 12.68 16.56
C PRO A 82 1.50 12.98 17.03
N SER A 83 2.48 12.26 16.49
CA SER A 83 3.87 12.57 16.71
C SER A 83 4.09 14.00 16.22
N ARG A 84 4.49 14.91 17.12
CA ARG A 84 4.98 16.23 16.73
C ARG A 84 6.23 15.99 15.88
N ILE A 85 6.11 16.27 14.58
CA ILE A 85 7.24 16.51 13.69
C ILE A 85 7.67 17.97 13.91
#